data_AF-A0A958GWN0-F1
#
_entry.id   AF-A0A958GWN0-F1
#
_cell.length_a   1.000
_cell.length_b   1.000
_cell.length_c   1.000
_cell.angle_alpha   90.00
_cell.angle_beta   90.00
_cell.angle_gamma   90.00
#
_symmetry.space_group_name_H-M   'P 1'
#
loop_
_entity.id
_entity.type
_entity.pdbx_description
1 polymer ?
#
loop_
_entity_poly.entity_id
_entity_poly.type
_entity_poly.pdbx_seq_one_letter_code
_entity_poly.pdbx_strand_id
1 'polypeptide(L)'
;MSGSEPKNPGFFARASDRLRGVLGWSDAAKCALICALVVPWPFLNMLTARGLVANPDIAPFLNRGIYKPMLYTQLASAFVWTALLFVSLLARIKAPSSRILVNTVLQCFAIGNAIIVYFAGMWTTPGPMALVVGLLAG
;
A
#
# COMPACT_ATOMS: atom_id res chain seq x y z
N MET A 1 41.80 19.44 -26.55
CA MET A 1 40.38 19.85 -26.60
C MET A 1 39.69 19.25 -25.39
N SER A 2 39.31 20.11 -24.45
CA SER A 2 38.72 19.75 -23.15
C SER A 2 37.27 19.31 -23.36
N GLY A 3 37.01 18.00 -23.25
CA GLY A 3 35.67 17.43 -23.29
C GLY A 3 34.98 17.70 -21.95
N SER A 4 34.11 18.69 -21.93
CA SER A 4 33.27 19.02 -20.77
C SER A 4 32.38 17.82 -20.40
N GLU A 5 32.62 17.23 -19.23
CA GLU A 5 31.69 16.31 -18.59
C GLU A 5 30.31 16.98 -18.42
N PRO A 6 29.19 16.34 -18.80
CA PRO A 6 27.89 16.87 -18.48
C PRO A 6 27.66 16.82 -16.96
N LYS A 7 27.76 18.01 -16.36
CA LYS A 7 27.37 18.35 -14.99
C LYS A 7 25.92 17.95 -14.74
N ASN A 8 25.73 17.11 -13.72
CA ASN A 8 24.45 16.68 -13.16
C ASN A 8 23.56 15.83 -14.08
N PRO A 9 23.56 14.49 -13.92
CA PRO A 9 22.49 13.68 -14.49
C PRO A 9 21.15 14.22 -13.97
N GLY A 10 20.25 14.55 -14.90
CA GLY A 10 18.91 15.01 -14.60
C GLY A 10 18.18 14.02 -13.68
N PHE A 11 17.14 14.49 -12.98
CA PHE A 11 16.36 13.67 -12.04
C PHE A 11 15.94 12.32 -12.64
N PHE A 12 15.49 12.31 -13.90
CA PHE A 12 15.08 11.10 -14.62
C PHE A 12 16.21 10.12 -14.90
N ALA A 13 17.43 10.59 -15.18
CA ALA A 13 18.60 9.73 -15.39
C ALA A 13 19.03 9.06 -14.06
N ARG A 14 19.02 9.82 -12.97
CA ARG A 14 19.26 9.26 -11.62
C ARG A 14 18.17 8.28 -11.20
N ALA A 15 16.92 8.55 -11.55
CA ALA A 15 15.81 7.63 -11.30
C ALA A 15 15.93 6.34 -12.13
N SER A 16 16.30 6.43 -13.42
CA SER A 16 16.46 5.25 -14.27
C SER A 16 17.61 4.36 -13.83
N ASP A 17 18.74 4.93 -13.42
CA ASP A 17 19.88 4.15 -12.93
C ASP A 17 19.58 3.44 -11.61
N ARG A 18 18.84 4.11 -10.72
CA ARG A 18 18.34 3.48 -9.48
C ARG A 18 17.34 2.36 -9.78
N LEU A 19 16.43 2.55 -10.73
CA LEU A 19 15.47 1.52 -11.16
C LEU A 19 16.17 0.31 -11.81
N ARG A 20 17.22 0.54 -12.61
CA ARG A 20 18.07 -0.54 -13.15
C ARG A 20 18.75 -1.33 -12.04
N GLY A 21 19.21 -0.65 -10.99
CA GLY A 21 19.71 -1.29 -9.78
C GLY A 21 18.66 -2.20 -9.14
N VAL A 22 17.41 -1.74 -9.01
CA VAL A 22 16.29 -2.53 -8.46
C VAL A 22 15.92 -3.72 -9.35
N LEU A 23 16.03 -3.60 -10.68
CA LEU A 23 15.79 -4.73 -11.60
C LEU A 23 16.80 -5.86 -11.40
N GLY A 24 18.04 -5.54 -11.00
CA GLY A 24 19.07 -6.52 -10.65
C GLY A 24 18.91 -7.14 -9.25
N TRP A 25 17.98 -6.66 -8.43
CA TRP A 25 17.76 -7.22 -7.10
C TRP A 25 17.16 -8.62 -7.17
N SER A 26 17.48 -9.43 -6.15
CA SER A 26 16.81 -10.71 -5.94
C SER A 26 15.31 -10.51 -5.76
N ASP A 27 14.52 -11.51 -6.16
CA ASP A 27 13.05 -11.47 -6.00
C ASP A 27 12.62 -11.22 -4.55
N ALA A 28 13.44 -11.66 -3.59
CA ALA A 28 13.22 -11.40 -2.17
C ALA A 28 13.35 -9.92 -1.82
N ALA A 29 14.37 -9.22 -2.33
CA ALA A 29 14.57 -7.80 -2.10
C ALA A 29 13.49 -6.95 -2.80
N LYS A 30 13.06 -7.35 -4.01
CA LYS A 30 11.91 -6.71 -4.69
C LYS A 30 10.62 -6.87 -3.88
N CYS A 31 10.36 -8.06 -3.35
CA CYS A 31 9.20 -8.29 -2.47
C CYS A 31 9.30 -7.44 -1.20
N ALA A 32 10.46 -7.40 -0.53
CA ALA A 32 10.66 -6.59 0.66
C ALA A 32 10.43 -5.09 0.41
N LEU A 33 10.84 -4.57 -0.76
CA LEU A 33 10.58 -3.19 -1.16
C LEU A 33 9.07 -2.93 -1.34
N ILE A 34 8.37 -3.78 -2.11
CA ILE A 34 6.91 -3.66 -2.29
C ILE A 34 6.22 -3.70 -0.93
N CYS A 35 6.65 -4.61 -0.06
CA CYS A 35 6.14 -4.72 1.30
C CYS A 35 6.32 -3.42 2.09
N ALA A 36 7.51 -2.83 2.07
CA ALA A 36 7.80 -1.56 2.73
C ALA A 36 6.95 -0.39 2.19
N LEU A 37 6.57 -0.43 0.91
CA LEU A 37 5.73 0.59 0.28
C LEU A 37 4.23 0.39 0.56
N VAL A 38 3.76 -0.86 0.64
CA VAL A 38 2.33 -1.18 0.81
C VAL A 38 1.90 -1.13 2.28
N VAL A 39 2.75 -1.56 3.22
CA VAL A 39 2.41 -1.62 4.66
C VAL A 39 1.97 -0.27 5.24
N PRO A 40 2.57 0.89 4.88
CA PRO A 40 2.12 2.19 5.39
C PRO A 40 0.72 2.60 4.93
N TRP A 41 0.25 2.08 3.78
CA TRP A 41 -0.97 2.56 3.13
C TRP A 41 -2.24 2.32 3.97
N PRO A 42 -2.49 1.13 4.55
CA PRO A 42 -3.58 0.93 5.51
C PRO A 42 -3.55 1.89 6.71
N PHE A 43 -2.37 2.25 7.23
CA PHE A 43 -2.25 3.17 8.35
C PHE A 43 -2.61 4.60 7.96
N LEU A 44 -2.18 5.07 6.79
CA LEU A 44 -2.57 6.37 6.24
C LEU A 44 -4.08 6.45 6.00
N ASN A 45 -4.67 5.38 5.45
CA ASN A 45 -6.13 5.29 5.31
C ASN A 45 -6.84 5.35 6.67
N MET A 46 -6.32 4.66 7.69
CA MET A 46 -6.89 4.73 9.03
C MET A 46 -6.80 6.13 9.65
N LEU A 47 -5.68 6.83 9.48
CA LEU A 47 -5.52 8.21 9.96
C LEU A 47 -6.54 9.14 9.28
N THR A 48 -6.67 9.03 7.96
CA THR A 48 -7.65 9.80 7.18
C THR A 48 -9.08 9.51 7.65
N ALA A 49 -9.41 8.23 7.78
CA ALA A 49 -10.72 7.77 8.21
C ALA A 49 -11.07 8.23 9.64
N ARG A 50 -10.11 8.25 10.57
CA ARG A 50 -10.29 8.84 11.90
C ARG A 50 -10.52 10.35 11.83
N GLY A 51 -9.79 11.06 10.96
CA GLY A 51 -9.98 12.49 10.73
C GLY A 51 -11.39 12.83 10.23
N LEU A 52 -11.91 12.04 9.29
CA LEU A 52 -13.27 12.21 8.76
C LEU A 52 -14.37 11.90 9.80
N VAL A 53 -14.13 10.95 10.72
CA VAL A 53 -15.06 10.68 11.82
C VAL A 53 -15.06 11.80 12.86
N ALA A 54 -13.91 12.44 13.08
CA ALA A 54 -13.76 13.54 14.03
C ALA A 54 -14.30 14.88 13.51
N ASN A 55 -14.29 15.09 12.18
CA ASN A 55 -14.73 16.34 11.52
C ASN A 55 -15.96 16.07 10.64
N PRO A 56 -17.16 16.04 11.24
CA PRO A 56 -18.38 15.60 10.58
C PRO A 56 -18.87 16.50 9.45
N ASP A 57 -18.45 17.75 9.48
CA ASP A 57 -18.66 18.81 8.51
C ASP A 57 -17.96 18.53 7.18
N ILE A 58 -16.82 17.83 7.20
CA ILE A 58 -16.04 17.49 5.99
C ILE A 58 -16.70 16.34 5.20
N ALA A 59 -17.35 15.40 5.91
CA ALA A 59 -17.99 14.23 5.30
C ALA A 59 -19.37 13.93 5.91
N PRO A 60 -20.39 14.77 5.66
CA PRO A 60 -21.72 14.63 6.25
C PRO A 60 -22.47 13.38 5.78
N PHE A 61 -22.11 12.85 4.61
CA PHE A 61 -22.66 11.62 4.04
C PHE A 61 -22.15 10.33 4.72
N LEU A 62 -21.17 10.43 5.63
CA LEU A 62 -20.57 9.27 6.28
C LEU A 62 -21.45 8.75 7.45
N ASN A 63 -21.97 7.52 7.33
CA ASN A 63 -22.64 6.88 8.46
C ASN A 63 -21.63 6.43 9.52
N ARG A 64 -21.45 7.25 10.55
CA ARG A 64 -20.45 7.02 11.62
C ARG A 64 -20.71 5.76 12.45
N GLY A 65 -21.97 5.37 12.60
CA GLY A 65 -22.35 4.15 13.33
C GLY A 65 -21.82 2.89 12.66
N ILE A 66 -21.81 2.86 11.32
CA ILE A 66 -21.25 1.78 10.51
C ILE A 66 -19.74 1.94 10.32
N TYR A 67 -19.25 3.17 10.20
CA TYR A 67 -17.85 3.43 9.89
C TYR A 67 -16.89 3.12 11.06
N LYS A 68 -17.34 3.29 12.31
CA LYS A 68 -16.55 2.98 13.51
C LYS A 68 -16.18 1.49 13.64
N PRO A 69 -17.10 0.52 13.55
CA PRO A 69 -16.73 -0.90 13.56
C PRO A 69 -15.85 -1.26 12.35
N MET A 70 -16.10 -0.64 11.20
CA MET A 70 -15.33 -0.88 9.99
C MET A 70 -13.88 -0.42 10.09
N LEU A 71 -13.59 0.66 10.82
CA LEU A 71 -12.24 1.09 11.18
C LEU A 71 -11.47 -0.01 11.93
N TYR A 72 -12.13 -0.70 12.88
CA TYR A 72 -11.51 -1.81 13.61
C TYR A 72 -11.28 -3.02 12.71
N THR A 73 -12.21 -3.33 11.79
CA THR A 73 -12.02 -4.39 10.79
C THR A 73 -10.84 -4.08 9.85
N GLN A 74 -10.71 -2.84 9.39
CA GLN A 74 -9.57 -2.41 8.59
C GLN A 74 -8.25 -2.51 9.36
N LEU A 75 -8.23 -2.10 10.63
CA LEU A 75 -7.04 -2.20 11.48
C LEU A 75 -6.64 -3.67 11.71
N ALA A 76 -7.61 -4.54 12.04
CA ALA A 76 -7.38 -5.96 12.19
C ALA A 76 -6.83 -6.58 10.90
N SER A 77 -7.41 -6.22 9.75
CA SER A 77 -6.92 -6.65 8.44
C SER A 77 -5.49 -6.17 8.18
N ALA A 78 -5.17 -4.91 8.47
CA ALA A 78 -3.83 -4.37 8.33
C ALA A 78 -2.80 -5.13 9.18
N PHE A 79 -3.15 -5.46 10.44
CA PHE A 79 -2.31 -6.29 11.30
C PHE A 79 -2.12 -7.70 10.74
N VAL A 80 -3.19 -8.36 10.29
CA VAL A 80 -3.11 -9.69 9.68
C VAL A 80 -2.21 -9.69 8.45
N TRP A 81 -2.35 -8.70 7.57
CA TRP A 81 -1.49 -8.55 6.39
C TRP A 81 -0.04 -8.29 6.75
N THR A 82 0.21 -7.42 7.73
CA THR A 82 1.57 -7.13 8.20
C THR A 82 2.21 -8.37 8.81
N ALA A 83 1.47 -9.14 9.60
CA ALA A 83 1.95 -10.39 10.18
C ALA A 83 2.23 -11.44 9.10
N LEU A 84 1.32 -11.62 8.14
CA LEU A 84 1.51 -12.57 7.03
C LEU A 84 2.72 -12.20 6.17
N LEU A 85 2.92 -10.91 5.93
CA LEU A 85 4.09 -10.38 5.25
C LEU A 85 5.38 -10.67 6.03
N PHE A 86 5.38 -10.45 7.35
CA PHE A 86 6.54 -10.73 8.20
C PHE A 86 6.87 -12.22 8.21
N VAL A 87 5.86 -13.09 8.35
CA VAL A 87 6.00 -14.54 8.24
C VAL A 87 6.54 -14.95 6.86
N SER A 88 6.09 -14.29 5.79
CA SER A 88 6.56 -14.55 4.43
C SER A 88 8.02 -14.14 4.23
N LEU A 89 8.45 -13.01 4.80
CA LEU A 89 9.84 -12.58 4.82
C LEU A 89 10.71 -13.56 5.60
N LEU A 90 10.28 -13.99 6.80
CA LEU A 90 10.99 -14.98 7.60
C LEU A 90 11.08 -16.34 6.89
N ALA A 91 10.00 -16.78 6.24
CA ALA A 91 10.00 -18.02 5.45
C ALA A 91 10.97 -17.93 4.26
N ARG A 92 11.14 -16.76 3.65
CA ARG A 92 12.13 -16.54 2.59
C ARG A 92 13.59 -16.60 3.07
N ILE A 93 13.87 -16.36 4.36
CA ILE A 93 15.22 -16.58 4.91
C ILE A 93 15.61 -18.06 4.76
N LYS A 94 14.65 -18.98 4.94
CA LYS A 94 14.87 -20.43 4.82
C LYS A 94 14.72 -20.94 3.38
N ALA A 95 13.86 -20.33 2.58
CA ALA A 95 13.55 -20.77 1.21
C ALA A 95 13.48 -19.59 0.22
N PRO A 96 14.62 -18.96 -0.12
CA PRO A 96 14.65 -17.70 -0.87
C PRO A 96 14.12 -17.81 -2.31
N SER A 97 14.18 -19.00 -2.91
CA SER A 97 13.79 -19.28 -4.30
C SER A 97 12.42 -19.98 -4.45
N SER A 98 11.67 -20.17 -3.36
CA SER A 98 10.39 -20.88 -3.42
C SER A 98 9.31 -20.05 -4.13
N ARG A 99 8.99 -20.41 -5.38
CA ARG A 99 7.91 -19.77 -6.16
C ARG A 99 6.53 -19.98 -5.55
N ILE A 100 6.32 -21.11 -4.88
CA ILE A 100 5.05 -21.46 -4.23
C ILE A 100 4.74 -20.44 -3.13
N LEU A 101 5.71 -20.13 -2.28
CA LEU A 101 5.54 -19.17 -1.19
C LEU A 101 5.10 -17.79 -1.71
N VAL A 102 5.72 -17.32 -2.80
CA VAL A 102 5.38 -16.03 -3.42
C VAL A 102 3.96 -16.04 -3.97
N ASN A 103 3.59 -17.10 -4.71
CA ASN A 103 2.29 -17.21 -5.33
C ASN A 103 1.18 -17.31 -4.27
N THR A 104 1.36 -18.10 -3.22
CA THR A 104 0.39 -18.22 -2.12
C THR A 104 0.16 -16.87 -1.44
N VAL A 105 1.21 -16.11 -1.15
CA VAL A 105 1.09 -14.79 -0.51
C VAL A 105 0.35 -13.81 -1.41
N LEU A 106 0.69 -13.77 -2.71
CA LEU A 106 0.02 -12.92 -3.69
C LEU A 106 -1.46 -13.29 -3.84
N GLN A 107 -1.78 -14.59 -3.91
CA GLN A 107 -3.17 -15.04 -4.02
C GLN A 107 -3.97 -14.76 -2.76
N CYS A 108 -3.42 -15.02 -1.58
CA CYS A 108 -4.05 -14.64 -0.32
C CYS A 108 -4.35 -13.15 -0.31
N PHE A 109 -3.37 -12.31 -0.67
CA PHE A 109 -3.53 -10.85 -0.74
C PHE A 109 -4.61 -10.43 -1.74
N ALA A 110 -4.62 -11.00 -2.94
CA ALA A 110 -5.61 -10.69 -3.97
C ALA A 110 -7.02 -11.11 -3.54
N ILE A 111 -7.19 -12.33 -3.04
CA ILE A 111 -8.48 -12.86 -2.58
C ILE A 111 -9.00 -12.06 -1.39
N GLY A 112 -8.15 -11.80 -0.40
CA GLY A 112 -8.54 -11.06 0.79
C GLY A 112 -8.91 -9.61 0.47
N ASN A 113 -8.18 -8.94 -0.43
CA ASN A 113 -8.59 -7.62 -0.93
C ASN A 113 -9.87 -7.71 -1.74
N ALA A 114 -10.06 -8.71 -2.59
CA ALA A 114 -11.29 -8.88 -3.35
C ALA A 114 -12.50 -9.05 -2.40
N ILE A 115 -12.37 -9.83 -1.33
CA ILE A 115 -13.39 -9.96 -0.29
C ILE A 115 -13.66 -8.60 0.37
N ILE A 116 -12.62 -7.88 0.79
CA ILE A 116 -12.79 -6.57 1.43
C ILE A 116 -13.44 -5.57 0.47
N VAL A 117 -13.00 -5.49 -0.79
CA VAL A 117 -13.59 -4.58 -1.78
C VAL A 117 -15.03 -4.99 -2.13
N TYR A 118 -15.33 -6.29 -2.21
CA TYR A 118 -16.67 -6.75 -2.52
C TYR A 118 -17.64 -6.49 -1.37
N PHE A 119 -17.26 -6.84 -0.14
CA PHE A 119 -18.13 -6.73 1.04
C PHE A 119 -18.08 -5.36 1.73
N ALA A 120 -16.96 -4.63 1.67
CA ALA A 120 -16.83 -3.28 2.22
C ALA A 120 -16.96 -2.19 1.15
N GLY A 121 -16.50 -2.41 -0.09
CA GLY A 121 -16.52 -1.42 -1.17
C GLY A 121 -17.92 -0.97 -1.60
N MET A 122 -18.93 -1.85 -1.49
CA MET A 122 -20.35 -1.47 -1.67
C MET A 122 -20.88 -0.54 -0.56
N TRP A 123 -20.24 -0.49 0.60
CA TRP A 123 -20.68 0.29 1.78
C TRP A 123 -19.78 1.50 2.07
N THR A 124 -18.71 1.70 1.29
CA THR A 124 -17.60 2.64 1.60
C THR A 124 -17.12 3.47 0.41
N THR A 125 -17.85 3.46 -0.69
CA THR A 125 -17.59 4.34 -1.83
C THR A 125 -18.11 5.75 -1.51
N PRO A 126 -17.38 6.48 -0.66
CA PRO A 126 -16.94 7.80 -1.09
C PRO A 126 -15.42 7.94 -1.03
N GLY A 127 -14.63 6.87 -0.86
CA GLY A 127 -13.16 6.96 -0.78
C GLY A 127 -12.49 7.64 -1.99
N PRO A 128 -12.71 7.18 -3.24
CA PRO A 128 -12.13 7.82 -4.43
C PRO A 128 -12.72 9.21 -4.68
N MET A 129 -14.03 9.39 -4.45
CA MET A 129 -14.71 10.69 -4.56
C MET A 129 -14.18 11.70 -3.54
N ALA A 130 -13.95 11.31 -2.28
CA ALA A 130 -13.42 12.18 -1.24
C ALA A 130 -11.94 12.51 -1.44
N LEU A 131 -11.15 11.58 -2.00
CA LEU A 131 -9.77 11.86 -2.44
C LEU A 131 -9.76 12.86 -3.61
N VAL A 132 -10.63 12.68 -4.61
CA VAL A 132 -10.75 13.59 -5.75
C VAL A 132 -11.30 14.96 -5.33
N VAL A 133 -12.35 15.01 -4.52
CA VAL A 133 -12.93 16.26 -3.99
C VAL A 133 -11.95 16.95 -3.04
N GLY A 134 -11.26 16.22 -2.17
CA GLY A 134 -10.23 16.79 -1.29
C GLY A 134 -9.02 17.34 -2.03
N LEU A 135 -8.65 16.76 -3.18
CA LEU A 135 -7.60 17.27 -4.07
C LEU A 135 -8.04 18.47 -4.92
N LEU A 136 -9.34 18.61 -5.18
CA LEU A 136 -9.91 19.72 -5.98
C LEU A 136 -10.38 20.90 -5.13
N ALA A 137 -10.60 20.69 -3.82
CA ALA A 137 -11.06 21.72 -2.89
C ALA A 137 -9.93 22.37 -2.08
N GLY A 138 -8.69 21.89 -2.21
CA GLY A 138 -7.47 22.52 -1.68
C GLY A 138 -6.70 23.24 -2.78
#